data_AF-A0AAW0ZBR0-F1
#
_entry.id   AF-A0AAW0ZBR0-F1
#
_cell.length_a   1.000
_cell.length_b   1.000
_cell.length_c   1.000
_cell.angle_alpha   90.00
_cell.angle_beta   90.00
_cell.angle_gamma   90.00
#
_symmetry.space_group_name_H-M   'P 1'
#
loop_
_entity.id
_entity.type
_entity.pdbx_description
1 polymer ?
#
loop_
_entity_poly.entity_id
_entity_poly.type
_entity_poly.pdbx_seq_one_letter_code
_entity_poly.pdbx_strand_id
1 'polypeptide(L)'
;MSVSDTRNKKQVSTLKEKLTQDQELINPCFQEYNISAKCLERNRYDYDKCSLQFENYRCCKKLWGKIIHSRRMENIKPYIPLPEEREKIKQEYIKSKQKSNSAFTSFL
;
A
#
# COMPACT_ATOMS: atom_id res chain seq x y z
N MET A 1 27.44 32.99 5.45
CA MET A 1 26.07 32.43 5.26
C MET A 1 25.19 32.94 6.39
N SER A 2 23.98 33.42 6.11
CA SER A 2 23.15 34.12 7.09
C SER A 2 22.40 33.12 8.01
N VAL A 3 22.15 33.52 9.26
CA VAL A 3 21.43 32.71 10.28
C VAL A 3 19.97 32.42 9.87
N SER A 4 19.47 33.13 8.86
CA SER A 4 18.15 32.94 8.24
C SER A 4 18.11 31.70 7.35
N ASP A 5 19.19 31.48 6.59
CA ASP A 5 19.30 30.38 5.61
C ASP A 5 19.43 29.01 6.29
N THR A 6 20.08 28.97 7.46
CA THR A 6 20.28 27.74 8.24
C THR A 6 19.00 27.26 8.95
N ARG A 7 18.15 28.20 9.40
CA ARG A 7 16.84 27.90 10.01
C ARG A 7 15.86 27.32 8.99
N ASN A 8 15.84 27.87 7.78
CA ASN A 8 14.99 27.37 6.69
C ASN A 8 15.43 25.94 6.25
N LYS A 9 16.74 25.70 6.13
CA LYS A 9 17.28 24.38 5.75
C LYS A 9 16.99 23.28 6.80
N LYS A 10 17.03 23.60 8.10
CA LYS A 10 16.73 22.66 9.20
C LYS A 10 15.24 22.32 9.32
N GLN A 11 14.36 23.26 8.97
CA GLN A 11 12.91 23.00 8.88
C GLN A 11 12.57 22.10 7.68
N VAL A 12 13.23 22.31 6.53
CA VAL A 12 13.04 21.47 5.34
C VAL A 12 13.52 20.03 5.55
N SER A 13 14.62 19.81 6.29
CA SER A 13 15.12 18.46 6.59
C SER A 13 14.18 17.68 7.51
N THR A 14 13.67 18.32 8.56
CA THR A 14 12.79 17.69 9.56
C THR A 14 11.41 17.33 9.01
N LEU A 15 10.88 18.10 8.04
CA LEU A 15 9.66 17.74 7.30
C LEU A 15 9.87 16.54 6.37
N LYS A 16 11.02 16.48 5.68
CA LYS A 16 11.38 15.37 4.80
C LYS A 16 11.57 14.05 5.58
N GLU A 17 12.15 14.12 6.79
CA GLU A 17 12.29 12.98 7.70
C GLU A 17 10.92 12.47 8.21
N LYS A 18 9.99 13.37 8.55
CA LYS A 18 8.62 13.00 8.94
C LYS A 18 7.81 12.36 7.79
N LEU A 19 7.98 12.85 6.57
CA LEU A 19 7.39 12.24 5.36
C LEU A 19 7.97 10.86 5.03
N THR A 20 9.15 10.53 5.58
CA THR A 20 9.76 9.20 5.46
C THR A 20 9.25 8.23 6.54
N GLN A 21 8.49 8.71 7.55
CA GLN A 21 8.09 7.93 8.73
C GLN A 21 6.66 7.36 8.69
N ASP A 22 5.73 7.92 7.91
CA ASP A 22 4.36 7.40 7.88
C ASP A 22 4.20 6.25 6.87
N GLN A 23 4.34 5.03 7.40
CA GLN A 23 4.15 3.80 6.63
C GLN A 23 2.74 3.68 6.04
N GLU A 24 1.72 4.29 6.63
CA GLU A 24 0.37 4.28 6.07
C GLU A 24 0.29 5.12 4.79
N LEU A 25 1.10 6.17 4.67
CA LEU A 25 1.17 6.98 3.45
C LEU A 25 1.99 6.33 2.35
N ILE A 26 3.13 5.70 2.67
CA ILE A 26 4.07 5.22 1.64
C ILE A 26 3.90 3.74 1.28
N ASN A 27 3.32 2.93 2.18
CA ASN A 27 3.16 1.49 1.98
C ASN A 27 1.66 1.13 1.89
N PRO A 28 1.12 0.90 0.69
CA PRO A 28 -0.28 0.53 0.52
C PRO A 28 -0.63 -0.88 1.05
N CYS A 29 0.38 -1.65 1.48
CA CYS A 29 0.25 -2.98 2.10
C CYS A 29 0.68 -2.98 3.57
N PHE A 30 0.67 -1.83 4.25
CA PHE A 30 1.11 -1.74 5.64
C PHE A 30 0.26 -2.60 6.59
N GLN A 31 -1.05 -2.69 6.35
CA GLN A 31 -1.95 -3.51 7.17
C GLN A 31 -1.62 -4.99 7.05
N GLU A 32 -1.47 -5.51 5.83
CA GLU A 32 -1.13 -6.91 5.57
C GLU A 32 0.26 -7.27 6.10
N TYR A 33 1.21 -6.32 5.98
CA TYR A 33 2.53 -6.44 6.61
C TYR A 33 2.39 -6.64 8.13
N ASN A 34 1.67 -5.76 8.82
CA ASN A 34 1.47 -5.85 10.27
C ASN A 34 0.78 -7.15 10.70
N ILE A 35 -0.19 -7.64 9.92
CA ILE A 35 -0.87 -8.92 10.17
C ILE A 35 0.13 -10.08 10.08
N SER A 36 0.98 -10.10 9.04
CA SER A 36 1.99 -11.14 8.87
C SER A 36 3.06 -11.11 9.96
N ALA A 37 3.52 -9.93 10.36
CA ALA A 37 4.49 -9.75 11.46
C ALA A 37 3.92 -10.23 12.80
N LYS A 38 2.68 -9.85 13.14
CA LYS A 38 1.99 -10.32 14.35
C LYS A 38 1.78 -11.84 14.36
N CYS A 39 1.57 -12.44 13.19
CA CYS A 39 1.48 -13.90 13.08
C CYS A 39 2.80 -14.57 13.47
N LEU A 40 3.94 -14.07 12.97
CA LEU A 40 5.26 -14.59 13.31
C LEU A 40 5.56 -14.46 14.80
N GLU A 41 5.30 -13.29 15.38
CA GLU A 41 5.50 -13.04 16.82
C GLU A 41 4.73 -14.06 17.69
N ARG A 42 3.47 -14.33 17.34
CA ARG A 42 2.62 -15.30 18.06
C ARG A 42 3.05 -16.74 17.89
N ASN A 43 3.62 -17.08 16.74
CA ASN A 43 3.99 -18.44 16.39
C ASN A 43 5.48 -18.74 16.57
N ARG A 44 6.20 -17.93 17.36
CA ARG A 44 7.65 -18.09 17.60
C ARG A 44 8.45 -18.15 16.28
N TYR A 45 8.05 -17.32 15.31
CA TYR A 45 8.65 -17.23 13.98
C TYR A 45 8.56 -18.53 13.16
N ASP A 46 7.55 -19.36 13.44
CA ASP A 46 7.19 -20.47 12.55
C ASP A 46 6.46 -19.92 11.31
N TYR A 47 7.18 -19.91 10.19
CA TYR A 47 6.70 -19.34 8.92
C TYR A 47 5.57 -20.16 8.30
N ASP A 48 5.58 -21.48 8.49
CA ASP A 48 4.59 -22.37 7.88
C ASP A 48 3.19 -22.09 8.44
N LYS A 49 3.11 -21.76 9.74
CA LYS A 49 1.87 -21.33 10.42
C LYS A 49 1.29 -20.00 9.93
N CYS A 50 2.05 -19.22 9.15
CA CYS A 50 1.67 -17.88 8.71
C CYS A 50 1.50 -17.74 7.19
N SER A 51 1.41 -18.87 6.48
CA SER A 51 1.35 -18.92 5.01
C SER A 51 0.20 -18.09 4.43
N LEU A 52 -0.99 -18.12 5.03
CA LEU A 52 -2.14 -17.33 4.57
C LEU A 52 -1.88 -15.81 4.66
N GLN A 53 -1.28 -15.35 5.75
CA GLN A 53 -0.95 -13.94 5.96
C GLN A 53 0.11 -13.48 4.96
N PHE A 54 1.08 -14.33 4.63
CA PHE A 54 2.05 -14.04 3.58
C PHE A 54 1.43 -14.01 2.19
N GLU A 55 0.51 -14.92 1.89
CA GLU A 55 -0.23 -14.89 0.62
C GLU A 55 -1.05 -13.61 0.47
N ASN A 56 -1.73 -13.16 1.53
CA ASN A 56 -2.44 -11.89 1.54
C ASN A 56 -1.49 -10.71 1.27
N TYR A 57 -0.33 -10.68 1.93
CA TYR A 57 0.68 -9.65 1.71
C TYR A 57 1.25 -9.67 0.27
N ARG A 58 1.50 -10.87 -0.30
CA ARG A 58 1.93 -11.05 -1.69
C ARG A 58 0.88 -10.55 -2.67
N CYS A 59 -0.38 -10.91 -2.46
CA CYS A 59 -1.51 -10.45 -3.28
C CYS A 59 -1.65 -8.93 -3.25
N CYS A 60 -1.53 -8.33 -2.06
CA CYS A 60 -1.55 -6.89 -1.90
C CYS A 60 -0.45 -6.21 -2.74
N LYS A 61 0.81 -6.67 -2.62
CA LYS A 61 1.93 -6.11 -3.39
C LYS A 61 1.70 -6.22 -4.90
N LYS A 62 1.16 -7.35 -5.36
CA LYS A 62 0.85 -7.58 -6.78
C LYS A 62 -0.23 -6.62 -7.30
N LEU A 63 -1.28 -6.38 -6.52
CA LEU A 63 -2.35 -5.44 -6.87
C LEU A 63 -1.80 -4.01 -6.97
N TRP A 64 -1.16 -3.52 -5.93
CA TRP A 64 -0.66 -2.14 -5.91
C TRP A 64 0.49 -1.92 -6.89
N GLY A 65 1.31 -2.93 -7.14
CA GLY A 65 2.32 -2.88 -8.20
C GLY A 65 1.72 -2.56 -9.58
N LYS A 66 0.58 -3.17 -9.91
CA LYS A 66 -0.15 -2.89 -11.16
C LYS A 66 -0.73 -1.47 -11.19
N ILE A 67 -1.35 -1.04 -10.10
CA ILE A 67 -1.95 0.31 -10.00
C ILE A 67 -0.88 1.39 -10.14
N ILE A 68 0.24 1.25 -9.40
CA ILE A 68 1.37 2.17 -9.45
C ILE A 68 1.97 2.18 -10.86
N HIS A 69 2.09 1.02 -11.51
CA HIS A 69 2.57 0.95 -12.89
C HIS A 69 1.64 1.70 -13.86
N SER A 70 0.32 1.48 -13.79
CA SER A 70 -0.67 2.20 -14.61
C SER A 70 -0.57 3.71 -14.41
N ARG A 71 -0.56 4.17 -13.15
CA ARG A 71 -0.42 5.59 -12.81
C ARG A 71 0.87 6.20 -13.34
N ARG A 72 1.98 5.45 -13.36
CA ARG A 72 3.24 5.89 -13.98
C ARG A 72 3.11 6.05 -15.50
N MET A 73 2.49 5.08 -16.18
CA MET A 73 2.25 5.15 -17.62
C MET A 73 1.36 6.34 -18.00
N GLU A 74 0.38 6.64 -17.17
CA GLU A 74 -0.57 7.74 -17.34
C GLU A 74 -0.07 9.08 -16.76
N ASN A 75 1.15 9.12 -16.20
CA ASN A 75 1.73 10.28 -15.51
C ASN A 75 0.87 10.88 -14.37
N ILE A 76 0.05 10.05 -13.71
CA ILE A 76 -0.82 10.45 -12.59
C ILE A 76 -0.01 10.50 -11.29
N LYS A 77 0.19 11.70 -10.74
CA LYS A 77 0.89 11.93 -9.47
C LYS A 77 -0.10 12.20 -8.32
N PRO A 78 0.16 11.70 -7.09
CA PRO A 78 1.28 10.83 -6.71
C PRO A 78 1.14 9.42 -7.30
N TYR A 79 2.27 8.78 -7.67
CA TYR A 79 2.24 7.44 -8.26
C TYR A 79 1.73 6.36 -7.29
N ILE A 80 1.98 6.56 -5.99
CA ILE A 80 1.36 5.78 -4.92
C ILE A 80 0.06 6.50 -4.56
N PRO A 81 -1.10 5.86 -4.70
CA PRO A 81 -2.38 6.48 -4.33
C PRO A 81 -2.42 6.88 -2.86
N LEU A 82 -3.11 7.97 -2.54
CA LEU A 82 -3.34 8.42 -1.17
C LEU A 82 -4.31 7.49 -0.43
N PRO A 83 -4.28 7.38 0.92
CA PRO A 83 -5.15 6.48 1.67
C PRO A 83 -6.64 6.57 1.31
N GLU A 84 -7.17 7.78 1.11
CA GLU A 84 -8.57 8.01 0.71
C GLU A 84 -8.89 7.46 -0.69
N GLU A 85 -7.96 7.58 -1.65
CA GLU A 85 -8.10 6.99 -2.99
C GLU A 85 -8.05 5.46 -2.93
N ARG A 86 -7.26 4.90 -2.01
CA ARG A 86 -7.05 3.45 -1.94
C ARG A 86 -8.34 2.71 -1.63
N GLU A 87 -9.17 3.26 -0.74
CA GLU A 87 -10.43 2.63 -0.37
C GLU A 87 -11.39 2.56 -1.56
N LYS A 88 -11.47 3.63 -2.35
CA LYS A 88 -12.27 3.67 -3.58
C LYS A 88 -11.75 2.67 -4.62
N ILE A 89 -10.43 2.62 -4.85
CA ILE A 89 -9.82 1.67 -5.79
C ILE A 89 -10.08 0.22 -5.38
N LYS A 90 -10.00 -0.10 -4.07
CA LYS A 90 -10.33 -1.43 -3.54
C LYS A 90 -11.79 -1.79 -3.81
N GLN A 91 -12.72 -0.88 -3.55
CA GLN A 91 -14.15 -1.09 -3.78
C GLN A 91 -14.46 -1.31 -5.27
N GLU A 92 -13.88 -0.50 -6.16
CA GLU A 92 -14.02 -0.66 -7.61
C GLU A 92 -13.45 -1.99 -8.09
N TYR A 93 -12.29 -2.40 -7.58
CA TYR A 93 -11.70 -3.70 -7.89
C TYR A 93 -12.63 -4.85 -7.47
N ILE A 94 -13.17 -4.82 -6.25
CA ILE A 94 -14.11 -5.84 -5.76
C ILE A 94 -15.37 -5.89 -6.63
N LYS A 95 -15.96 -4.74 -6.94
CA LYS A 95 -17.13 -4.64 -7.84
C LYS A 95 -16.83 -5.21 -9.22
N SER A 96 -15.65 -4.92 -9.79
CA SER A 96 -15.24 -5.46 -11.09
C SER A 96 -15.15 -6.99 -11.11
N LYS A 97 -14.66 -7.58 -10.01
CA LYS A 97 -14.55 -9.04 -9.83
C LYS A 97 -15.90 -9.71 -9.58
N GLN A 98 -16.79 -9.06 -8.83
CA GLN A 98 -18.15 -9.54 -8.64
C GLN A 98 -18.93 -9.54 -9.96
N LYS A 99 -18.77 -8.50 -10.77
CA LYS A 99 -19.38 -8.43 -12.11
C LYS A 99 -18.83 -9.51 -13.05
N SER A 100 -17.53 -9.79 -13.02
CA SER A 100 -16.95 -10.87 -13.83
C SER A 100 -17.43 -12.26 -13.40
N ASN A 101 -17.60 -12.48 -12.09
CA ASN A 101 -18.09 -13.76 -11.57
C ASN A 101 -19.59 -13.95 -11.85
N SER A 102 -20.38 -12.88 -11.70
CA SER A 102 -21.81 -12.88 -12.05
C SER A 102 -22.00 -13.11 -13.55
N ALA A 103 -21.19 -12.48 -14.40
CA ALA A 103 -21.24 -12.70 -15.85
C ALA A 103 -20.92 -14.16 -16.24
N PHE A 104 -20.12 -14.88 -15.43
CA PHE A 104 -19.84 -16.29 -15.66
C PHE A 104 -20.98 -17.21 -15.22
N THR A 105 -21.70 -16.86 -14.15
CA THR A 105 -22.90 -17.59 -13.70
C THR A 105 -24.15 -17.34 -14.56
N SER A 106 -24.15 -16.31 -15.41
CA SER A 106 -25.26 -16.02 -16.32
C SER A 106 -25.24 -16.86 -17.62
N PHE A 107 -24.22 -17.71 -17.80
CA PHE A 107 -24.05 -18.59 -18.97
C PHE A 107 -24.16 -20.10 -18.61
N LEU A 108 -24.53 -20.44 -17.37
CA LEU A 108 -24.91 -21.78 -16.92
C LEU A 108 -26.36 -21.77 -16.46
#